data_AF-A0A0F8WJL5-F1
#
_entry.id   AF-A0A0F8WJL5-F1
#
_cell.length_a   1.000
_cell.length_b   1.000
_cell.length_c   1.000
_cell.angle_alpha   90.00
_cell.angle_beta   90.00
_cell.angle_gamma   90.00
#
_symmetry.space_group_name_H-M   'P 1'
#
loop_
_entity.id
_entity.type
_entity.pdbx_description
1 polymer ?
#
loop_
_entity_poly.entity_id
_entity_poly.type
_entity_poly.pdbx_seq_one_letter_code
_entity_poly.pdbx_strand_id
1 'polypeptide(L)' 'MTSGNSNPSHSRESERRQATIMFADISGFTTISDNMDPEEATSLMNECFSMMGQAIESHGGIIDKFMGDC' A
#
# COMPACT_ATOMS: atom_id res chain seq x y z
N MET A 1 -27.58 4.68 -39.36
CA MET A 1 -26.13 4.59 -39.65
C MET A 1 -25.41 5.46 -38.62
N THR A 2 -25.49 5.08 -37.33
CA THR A 2 -24.44 4.37 -36.54
C THR A 2 -23.14 5.16 -36.39
N SER A 3 -22.93 5.73 -35.21
CA SER A 3 -21.64 5.69 -34.51
C SER A 3 -21.88 6.06 -33.04
N GLY A 4 -22.25 5.04 -32.24
CA GLY A 4 -22.04 5.07 -30.80
C GLY A 4 -20.62 4.59 -30.54
N ASN A 5 -19.71 5.48 -30.18
CA ASN A 5 -18.35 5.13 -29.78
C ASN A 5 -18.38 4.78 -28.29
N SER A 6 -18.62 3.50 -27.96
CA SER A 6 -18.50 2.99 -26.60
C SER A 6 -17.03 2.77 -26.29
N ASN A 7 -16.44 3.71 -25.55
CA ASN A 7 -15.12 3.57 -24.95
C ASN A 7 -15.15 2.35 -23.99
N PRO A 8 -14.34 1.30 -24.17
CA PRO A 8 -14.36 0.16 -23.27
C PRO A 8 -13.80 0.62 -21.92
N SER A 9 -14.70 0.80 -20.95
CA SER A 9 -14.36 0.87 -19.54
C SER A 9 -13.54 -0.37 -19.21
N HIS A 10 -12.25 -0.20 -18.94
CA HIS A 10 -11.40 -1.28 -18.46
C HIS A 10 -11.86 -1.64 -17.04
N SER A 11 -12.85 -2.51 -16.93
CA SER A 11 -13.06 -3.28 -15.71
C SER A 11 -11.81 -4.14 -15.55
N ARG A 12 -11.03 -3.89 -14.50
CA ARG A 12 -10.04 -4.85 -14.04
C ARG A 12 -10.81 -6.12 -13.68
N GLU A 13 -10.83 -7.10 -14.58
CA GLU A 13 -11.52 -8.36 -14.33
C GLU A 13 -10.86 -9.05 -13.14
N SER A 14 -11.68 -9.60 -12.24
CA SER A 14 -11.19 -10.42 -11.13
C SER A 14 -10.65 -11.71 -11.71
N GLU A 15 -9.36 -11.98 -11.51
CA GLU A 15 -8.70 -13.21 -11.97
C GLU A 15 -8.10 -14.00 -10.80
N ARG A 16 -8.04 -15.32 -10.97
CA ARG A 16 -7.32 -16.20 -10.05
C ARG A 16 -5.90 -16.40 -10.57
N ARG A 17 -4.91 -15.96 -9.79
CA ARG A 17 -3.48 -16.11 -10.10
C ARG A 17 -2.71 -16.69 -8.92
N GLN A 18 -1.58 -17.34 -9.21
CA GLN A 18 -0.60 -17.67 -8.19
C GLN A 18 0.16 -16.39 -7.80
N ALA A 19 0.25 -16.11 -6.50
CA ALA A 19 0.91 -14.92 -5.98
C ALA A 19 1.56 -15.23 -4.62
N THR A 20 2.55 -14.41 -4.27
CA THR A 20 3.14 -14.37 -2.93
C THR A 20 2.64 -13.10 -2.25
N ILE A 21 2.13 -13.23 -1.02
CA ILE A 21 1.67 -12.11 -0.20
C ILE A 21 2.67 -11.91 0.93
N MET A 22 3.09 -10.66 1.16
CA MET A 22 3.95 -10.27 2.26
C MET A 22 3.18 -9.34 3.19
N PHE A 23 3.24 -9.64 4.48
CA PHE A 23 2.78 -8.74 5.54
C PHE A 23 3.99 -8.25 6.31
N ALA A 24 4.04 -6.95 6.59
CA ALA A 24 5.11 -6.30 7.35
C ALA A 24 4.48 -5.31 8.32
N ASP A 25 5.06 -5.21 9.52
CA ASP A 25 4.64 -4.31 10.59
C ASP A 25 5.87 -3.70 11.27
N ILE A 26 5.71 -2.50 11.82
CA ILE A 26 6.77 -1.78 12.53
C ILE A 26 6.74 -2.20 14.01
N SER A 27 7.67 -3.07 14.39
CA SER A 27 7.79 -3.54 15.77
C SER A 27 7.96 -2.38 16.76
N GLY A 28 7.10 -2.35 17.77
CA GLY A 28 7.15 -1.36 18.85
C GLY A 28 6.56 0.01 18.49
N PHE A 29 5.95 0.16 17.32
CA PHE A 29 5.33 1.41 16.88
C PHE A 29 4.28 1.91 17.88
N THR A 30 3.41 1.04 18.40
CA THR A 30 2.38 1.39 19.40
C THR A 30 2.97 2.07 20.63
N THR A 31 4.05 1.52 21.19
CA THR A 31 4.70 2.07 22.39
C THR A 31 5.40 3.40 22.10
N ILE A 32 5.96 3.54 20.90
CA ILE A 32 6.62 4.76 20.45
C ILE A 32 5.58 5.86 20.21
N SER A 33 4.46 5.54 19.54
CA SER A 33 3.39 6.48 19.22
C SER A 33 2.66 7.02 20.46
N ASP A 34 2.54 6.22 21.53
CA ASP A 34 1.87 6.63 22.78
C ASP A 34 2.54 7.84 23.46
N ASN A 35 3.82 8.09 23.18
CA ASN A 35 4.60 9.18 23.78
C ASN A 35 4.98 10.28 22.76
N MET A 36 4.50 10.18 21.52
CA MET A 36 4.78 11.13 20.44
C MET A 36 3.60 12.07 20.20
N ASP A 37 3.89 13.28 19.72
CA ASP A 37 2.84 14.09 19.13
C ASP A 37 2.28 13.39 17.87
N PRO A 38 0.97 13.45 17.60
CA PRO A 38 0.37 12.85 16.41
C PRO A 38 1.06 13.23 15.09
N GLU A 39 1.58 14.46 14.98
CA GLU A 39 2.30 14.91 13.79
C GLU A 39 3.66 14.21 13.63
N GLU A 40 4.36 13.97 14.74
CA GLU A 40 5.63 13.24 14.78
C GLU A 40 5.44 11.76 14.47
N ALA A 41 4.41 11.13 15.06
CA ALA A 41 4.09 9.73 14.79
C ALA A 41 3.72 9.50 13.31
N THR A 42 2.97 10.44 12.71
CA THR A 42 2.62 10.40 11.28
C THR A 42 3.86 10.55 10.41
N SER A 43 4.77 11.45 10.77
CA SER A 43 6.03 11.66 10.04
C SER A 43 6.90 10.41 10.05
N LEU A 44 7.06 9.78 11.22
CA LEU A 44 7.81 8.52 11.36
C LEU A 44 7.20 7.39 10.51
N MET A 45 5.87 7.25 10.55
CA MET A 45 5.17 6.22 9.76
C MET A 45 5.40 6.41 8.26
N ASN A 46 5.30 7.65 7.77
CA ASN A 46 5.52 7.97 6.36
C ASN A 46 6.95 7.67 5.91
N GLU A 47 7.96 7.93 6.75
CA GLU A 47 9.35 7.58 6.45
C GLU A 47 9.53 6.06 6.34
N CYS A 48 8.98 5.29 7.29
CA CYS A 48 9.03 3.84 7.23
C CYS A 48 8.33 3.28 5.97
N PHE A 49 7.15 3.80 5.63
CA PHE A 49 6.42 3.41 4.43
C PHE A 49 7.16 3.77 3.14
N SER A 50 7.85 4.91 3.11
CA SER A 50 8.67 5.29 1.95
C SER A 50 9.83 4.32 1.76
N MET A 51 10.56 3.98 2.83
CA MET A 51 11.67 3.03 2.75
C MET A 51 11.20 1.62 2.32
N MET A 52 10.11 1.13 2.92
CA MET A 52 9.53 -0.15 2.52
C MET A 52 9.01 -0.13 1.09
N GLY A 53 8.37 0.96 0.67
CA GLY A 53 7.85 1.12 -0.68
C GLY A 53 8.95 1.06 -1.73
N GLN A 54 10.05 1.77 -1.51
CA GLN A 54 11.22 1.72 -2.40
C GLN A 54 11.81 0.31 -2.48
N ALA A 55 11.88 -0.41 -1.35
CA ALA A 55 12.34 -1.80 -1.34
C ALA A 55 11.40 -2.73 -2.13
N ILE A 56 10.08 -2.59 -1.97
CA ILE A 56 9.08 -3.39 -2.69
C ILE A 56 9.15 -3.11 -4.20
N GLU A 57 9.17 -1.85 -4.59
CA GLU A 57 9.24 -1.42 -6.00
C GLU A 57 10.53 -1.91 -6.68
N SER A 58 11.68 -1.80 -6.00
CA SER A 58 12.96 -2.26 -6.55
C SER A 58 13.03 -3.76 -6.81
N HIS A 59 12.20 -4.56 -6.12
CA HIS A 59 12.08 -6.01 -6.33
C HIS A 59 10.91 -6.38 -7.26
N GLY A 60 10.23 -5.42 -7.88
CA GLY A 60 9.08 -5.64 -8.77
C GLY A 60 7.80 -6.06 -8.03
N GLY A 61 7.73 -5.83 -6.73
CA GLY A 61 6.53 -6.03 -5.92
C GLY A 61 5.51 -4.91 -6.14
N ILE A 62 4.28 -5.16 -5.69
CA ILE A 62 3.19 -4.19 -5.72
C ILE A 62 2.67 -4.01 -4.30
N ILE A 63 2.50 -2.77 -3.87
CA ILE A 63 1.84 -2.46 -2.59
C ILE A 63 0.33 -2.48 -2.84
N ASP A 64 -0.36 -3.47 -2.27
CA ASP A 64 -1.82 -3.58 -2.36
C ASP A 64 -2.50 -2.54 -1.46
N LYS A 65 -2.08 -2.50 -0.19
CA LYS A 65 -2.65 -1.59 0.81
C LYS A 65 -1.66 -1.34 1.95
N PHE A 66 -1.61 -0.11 2.45
CA PHE A 66 -1.06 0.20 3.76
C PHE A 66 -2.16 -0.07 4.80
N MET A 67 -1.94 -1.05 5.66
CA MET A 67 -2.78 -1.29 6.83
C MET A 67 -2.02 -0.72 8.02
N GLY A 68 -2.60 0.29 8.67
CA GLY A 68 -2.06 0.87 9.90
C GLY A 68 -2.30 -0.04 11.11
N ASP A 69 -2.77 0.58 12.18
CA ASP A 69 -3.07 0.15 13.54
C ASP A 69 -4.06 -1.03 13.67
N CYS A 70 -3.59 -2.25 13.43
CA CYS A 70 -4.31 -3.43 13.95
C CYS A 70 -4.26 -3.53 15.48
#